data_AF-G3MRM1-F1
#
_entry.id   AF-G3MRM1-F1
#
_cell.length_a   1.000
_cell.length_b   1.000
_cell.length_c   1.000
_cell.angle_alpha   90.00
_cell.angle_beta   90.00
_cell.angle_gamma   90.00
#
_symmetry.space_group_name_H-M   'P 1'
#
loop_
_entity.id
_entity.type
_entity.pdbx_description
1 polymer ?
#
loop_
_entity_poly.entity_id
_entity_poly.type
_entity_poly.pdbx_seq_one_letter_code
_entity_poly.pdbx_strand_id
1 'polypeptide(L)'
;MQGLSVLSRRLAMRPLACALGTLMISVVSAASKDLDRDLLETAFEFIPDAWQLINSTELKFHLMFVSKVFKNGEYSCLTTIKTENVEGNPWQKTLVYSTFPDSRTMTISRSLLEVKKTRNCYVYDDAFMISNSGGKQETRGRFKVIYADIETCILLKSPYLGYQVWASKSYVEMHNEIPYICVLLYEIYAGLKKYWVYDWDTCPQRKIEI
;
A
#
# COMPACT_ATOMS: atom_id res chain seq x y z
N MET A 1 60.01 -11.72 31.83
CA MET A 1 58.58 -11.72 32.21
C MET A 1 57.91 -10.61 31.41
N GLN A 2 57.41 -10.90 30.21
CA GLN A 2 56.07 -11.43 29.92
C GLN A 2 54.95 -10.37 30.08
N GLY A 3 54.38 -9.95 28.94
CA GLY A 3 52.93 -9.88 28.76
C GLY A 3 52.26 -8.50 28.72
N LEU A 4 51.51 -8.30 27.62
CA LEU A 4 50.37 -7.37 27.41
C LEU A 4 50.73 -5.91 27.06
N SER A 5 50.17 -5.28 26.03
CA SER A 5 49.14 -5.71 25.09
C SER A 5 49.09 -4.78 23.87
N VAL A 6 48.90 -5.43 22.73
CA VAL A 6 48.49 -4.90 21.44
C VAL A 6 47.19 -4.10 21.61
N LEU A 7 47.23 -2.77 21.69
CA LEU A 7 46.00 -1.96 21.60
C LEU A 7 46.27 -0.48 21.23
N SER A 8 46.98 -0.21 20.13
CA SER A 8 47.07 1.17 19.62
C SER A 8 47.18 1.23 18.10
N ARG A 9 46.29 0.53 17.39
CA ARG A 9 46.10 0.65 15.93
C ARG A 9 44.67 0.32 15.50
N ARG A 10 43.65 1.03 16.01
CA ARG A 10 42.30 1.01 15.42
C ARG A 10 41.57 2.35 15.67
N LEU A 11 42.08 3.44 15.10
CA LEU A 11 41.37 4.71 15.10
C LEU A 11 41.82 5.59 13.93
N ALA A 12 41.64 5.11 12.70
CA ALA A 12 41.76 5.94 11.49
C ALA A 12 41.14 5.23 10.28
N MET A 13 39.86 4.85 10.34
CA MET A 13 39.13 4.42 9.14
C MET A 13 37.61 4.49 9.33
N ARG A 14 37.08 5.69 9.60
CA ARG A 14 35.62 5.91 9.74
C ARG A 14 35.02 7.22 9.18
N PRO A 15 35.67 8.04 8.33
CA PRO A 15 34.94 9.12 7.63
C PRO A 15 34.49 8.74 6.20
N LEU A 16 35.19 7.82 5.50
CA LEU A 16 34.89 7.51 4.10
C LEU A 16 33.62 6.65 3.90
N ALA A 17 33.34 5.71 4.82
CA ALA A 17 32.18 4.84 4.71
C ALA A 17 30.85 5.61 4.86
N CYS A 18 30.80 6.63 5.73
CA CYS A 18 29.62 7.48 5.88
C CYS A 18 29.44 8.43 4.69
N ALA A 19 30.54 8.96 4.13
CA ALA A 19 30.49 9.85 2.97
C ALA A 19 30.04 9.13 1.68
N LEU A 20 30.39 7.85 1.53
CA LEU A 20 29.91 7.03 0.40
C LEU A 20 28.43 6.66 0.55
N GLY A 21 27.96 6.42 1.78
CA GLY A 21 26.54 6.16 2.07
C GLY A 21 25.64 7.36 1.76
N THR A 22 26.08 8.59 2.08
CA THR A 22 25.31 9.81 1.74
C THR A 22 25.39 10.18 0.27
N LEU A 23 26.50 9.88 -0.43
CA LEU A 23 26.60 10.14 -1.87
C LEU A 23 25.62 9.29 -2.69
N MET A 24 25.39 8.02 -2.31
CA MET A 24 24.45 7.15 -3.01
C MET A 24 23.00 7.62 -2.87
N ILE A 25 22.61 8.18 -1.71
CA ILE A 25 21.27 8.76 -1.51
C ILE A 25 21.11 10.05 -2.35
N SER A 26 22.20 10.79 -2.54
CA SER A 26 22.21 12.06 -3.28
C SER A 26 22.10 11.86 -4.80
N VAL A 27 22.78 10.85 -5.35
CA VAL A 27 22.77 10.57 -6.81
C VAL A 27 21.40 10.04 -7.27
N VAL A 28 20.66 9.34 -6.41
CA VAL A 28 19.29 8.90 -6.73
C VAL A 28 18.32 10.08 -6.87
N SER A 29 18.52 11.17 -6.13
CA SER A 29 17.62 12.34 -6.20
C SER A 29 17.80 13.21 -7.45
N ALA A 30 18.95 13.14 -8.12
CA ALA A 30 19.25 14.01 -9.26
C ALA A 30 18.94 13.38 -10.64
N ALA A 31 18.75 12.06 -10.72
CA ALA A 31 18.68 11.33 -11.99
C ALA A 31 17.28 10.88 -12.44
N SER A 32 16.21 11.05 -11.65
CA SER A 32 14.91 10.45 -11.99
C SER A 32 13.82 11.51 -12.21
N LYS A 33 13.80 12.13 -13.39
CA LYS A 33 12.54 12.63 -13.96
C LYS A 33 11.81 11.58 -14.81
N ASP A 34 12.50 10.53 -15.24
CA ASP A 34 11.93 9.48 -16.12
C ASP A 34 12.33 8.04 -15.76
N LEU A 35 12.89 7.79 -14.56
CA LEU A 35 13.10 6.40 -14.13
C LEU A 35 11.76 5.86 -13.62
N ASP A 36 11.10 5.06 -14.47
CA ASP A 36 9.90 4.28 -14.19
C ASP A 36 10.20 3.37 -12.98
N ARG A 37 9.94 3.95 -11.79
CA ARG A 37 10.22 3.37 -10.47
C ARG A 37 9.26 2.22 -10.25
N ASP A 38 9.70 1.02 -10.60
CA ASP A 38 9.32 -0.21 -9.92
C ASP A 38 10.58 -0.85 -9.33
N LEU A 39 11.11 -0.20 -8.29
CA LEU A 39 12.28 -0.64 -7.55
C LEU A 39 12.16 -2.09 -7.07
N LEU A 40 10.99 -2.49 -6.56
CA LEU A 40 10.75 -3.86 -6.12
C LEU A 40 10.85 -4.87 -7.25
N GLU A 41 10.23 -4.58 -8.39
CA GLU A 41 10.28 -5.46 -9.57
C GLU A 41 11.70 -5.53 -10.14
N THR A 42 12.39 -4.38 -10.20
CA THR A 42 13.69 -4.26 -10.87
C THR A 42 14.84 -4.74 -9.99
N ALA A 43 14.80 -4.47 -8.69
CA ALA A 43 15.90 -4.78 -7.76
C ALA A 43 15.71 -6.12 -7.04
N PHE A 44 14.48 -6.60 -6.88
CA PHE A 44 14.19 -7.81 -6.12
C PHE A 44 13.44 -8.88 -6.92
N GLU A 45 13.23 -8.68 -8.23
CA GLU A 45 12.46 -9.59 -9.11
C GLU A 45 11.08 -9.97 -8.53
N PHE A 46 10.53 -9.07 -7.71
CA PHE A 46 9.29 -9.32 -7.00
C PHE A 46 8.11 -8.77 -7.81
N ILE A 47 7.24 -9.67 -8.27
CA ILE A 47 5.98 -9.32 -8.94
C ILE A 47 4.84 -9.81 -8.04
N PRO A 48 4.06 -8.91 -7.43
CA PRO A 48 2.97 -9.31 -6.55
C PRO A 48 1.83 -9.96 -7.36
N ASP A 49 1.23 -11.01 -6.79
CA ASP A 49 0.04 -11.67 -7.34
C ASP A 49 -1.23 -10.97 -6.82
N ALA A 50 -1.84 -10.15 -7.66
CA ALA A 50 -3.08 -9.44 -7.34
C ALA A 50 -4.27 -10.40 -7.18
N TRP A 51 -4.25 -11.58 -7.82
CA TRP A 51 -5.30 -12.58 -7.64
C TRP A 51 -5.24 -13.17 -6.23
N GLN A 52 -4.04 -13.49 -5.74
CA GLN A 52 -3.84 -13.97 -4.37
C GLN A 52 -4.42 -12.99 -3.35
N LEU A 53 -4.24 -11.70 -3.57
CA LEU A 53 -4.79 -10.64 -2.71
C LEU A 53 -6.33 -10.67 -2.65
N ILE A 54 -7.00 -10.70 -3.81
CA ILE A 54 -8.46 -10.57 -3.85
C ILE A 54 -9.21 -11.89 -3.69
N ASN A 55 -8.51 -13.02 -3.77
CA ASN A 55 -9.13 -14.33 -3.59
C ASN A 55 -9.45 -14.63 -2.11
N SER A 56 -8.85 -13.89 -1.17
CA SER A 56 -9.19 -13.99 0.26
C SER A 56 -10.62 -13.50 0.52
N THR A 57 -11.44 -14.34 1.18
CA THR A 57 -12.81 -13.99 1.57
C THR A 57 -12.85 -12.97 2.70
N GLU A 58 -11.81 -12.89 3.53
CA GLU A 58 -11.71 -11.98 4.67
C GLU A 58 -10.66 -10.90 4.46
N LEU A 59 -10.87 -10.08 3.43
CA LEU A 59 -10.02 -8.93 3.16
C LEU A 59 -10.45 -7.74 4.02
N LYS A 60 -9.97 -7.68 5.28
CA LYS A 60 -10.29 -6.61 6.25
C LYS A 60 -9.11 -5.64 6.43
N PHE A 61 -9.10 -4.56 5.66
CA PHE A 61 -8.03 -3.57 5.64
C PHE A 61 -8.59 -2.15 5.76
N HIS A 62 -7.92 -1.31 6.53
CA HIS A 62 -8.14 0.12 6.56
C HIS A 62 -7.28 0.81 5.52
N LEU A 63 -7.87 1.75 4.76
CA LEU A 63 -7.08 2.70 3.98
C LEU A 63 -6.52 3.76 4.93
N MET A 64 -5.20 3.76 5.13
CA MET A 64 -4.55 4.62 6.11
C MET A 64 -4.32 6.02 5.55
N PHE A 65 -3.61 6.11 4.43
CA PHE A 65 -3.30 7.36 3.76
C PHE A 65 -2.97 7.16 2.28
N VAL A 66 -3.04 8.26 1.53
CA VAL A 66 -2.80 8.31 0.08
C VAL A 66 -1.87 9.46 -0.31
N SER A 67 -1.39 9.45 -1.55
CA SER A 67 -0.43 10.47 -2.06
C SER A 67 -1.07 11.58 -2.90
N LYS A 68 -2.30 11.39 -3.38
CA LYS A 68 -3.05 12.43 -4.08
C LYS A 68 -4.13 13.02 -3.18
N VAL A 69 -4.35 14.33 -3.33
CA VAL A 69 -5.47 15.01 -2.66
C VAL A 69 -6.78 14.44 -3.18
N PHE A 70 -7.73 14.27 -2.27
CA PHE A 70 -9.09 13.83 -2.55
C PHE A 70 -10.08 14.79 -1.88
N LYS A 71 -11.36 14.71 -2.23
CA LYS A 71 -12.38 15.56 -1.61
C LYS A 71 -12.62 15.12 -0.17
N ASN A 72 -12.69 16.08 0.76
CA ASN A 72 -12.90 15.78 2.18
C ASN A 72 -14.13 14.88 2.39
N GLY A 73 -13.97 13.88 3.27
CA GLY A 73 -15.03 12.95 3.66
C GLY A 73 -15.24 11.77 2.73
N GLU A 74 -14.93 11.87 1.42
CA GLU A 74 -15.29 10.83 0.42
C GLU A 74 -14.80 9.42 0.78
N TYR A 75 -13.60 9.32 1.34
CA TYR A 75 -12.98 8.05 1.72
C TYR A 75 -12.80 7.89 3.24
N SER A 76 -13.38 8.77 4.05
CA SER A 76 -13.16 8.79 5.50
C SER A 76 -13.42 7.42 6.15
N CYS A 77 -12.45 6.94 6.94
CA CYS A 77 -12.45 5.63 7.59
C CYS A 77 -12.74 4.45 6.64
N LEU A 78 -12.33 4.54 5.37
CA LEU A 78 -12.58 3.48 4.40
C LEU A 78 -11.96 2.17 4.85
N THR A 79 -12.79 1.13 4.89
CA THR A 79 -12.42 -0.20 5.36
C THR A 79 -12.99 -1.28 4.45
N THR A 80 -12.16 -2.20 3.95
CA THR A 80 -12.65 -3.38 3.25
C THR A 80 -13.25 -4.38 4.24
N ILE A 81 -14.29 -5.09 3.82
CA ILE A 81 -15.03 -6.03 4.66
C ILE A 81 -14.77 -7.47 4.21
N LYS A 82 -15.02 -7.74 2.93
CA LYS A 82 -14.92 -9.08 2.35
C LYS A 82 -14.86 -9.02 0.82
N THR A 83 -14.51 -10.14 0.22
CA THR A 83 -14.71 -10.38 -1.21
C THR A 83 -15.76 -11.47 -1.42
N GLU A 84 -16.55 -11.34 -2.48
CA GLU A 84 -17.59 -12.29 -2.87
C GLU A 84 -17.30 -12.80 -4.29
N ASN A 85 -17.57 -14.08 -4.56
CA ASN A 85 -17.45 -14.63 -5.91
C ASN A 85 -18.52 -14.04 -6.83
N VAL A 86 -18.17 -13.79 -8.09
CA VAL A 86 -19.13 -13.43 -9.12
C VAL A 86 -19.59 -14.69 -9.83
N GLU A 87 -20.90 -14.94 -9.84
CA GLU A 87 -21.47 -16.12 -10.49
C GLU A 87 -21.12 -16.14 -11.98
N GLY A 88 -20.64 -17.29 -12.47
CA GLY A 88 -20.25 -17.47 -13.86
C GLY A 88 -18.92 -16.81 -14.28
N ASN A 89 -18.23 -16.08 -13.39
CA ASN A 89 -16.93 -15.49 -13.69
C ASN A 89 -15.89 -15.73 -12.57
N PRO A 90 -15.07 -16.79 -12.68
CA PRO A 90 -14.11 -17.15 -11.62
C PRO A 90 -12.95 -16.17 -11.49
N TRP A 91 -12.77 -15.23 -12.43
CA TRP A 91 -11.69 -14.23 -12.42
C TRP A 91 -12.18 -12.84 -11.97
N GLN A 92 -13.40 -12.77 -11.46
CA GLN A 92 -13.99 -11.57 -10.90
C GLN A 92 -14.44 -11.78 -9.46
N LYS A 93 -14.30 -10.73 -8.67
CA LYS A 93 -14.74 -10.68 -7.27
C LYS A 93 -15.52 -9.40 -7.03
N THR A 94 -16.53 -9.44 -6.17
CA THR A 94 -17.15 -8.22 -5.64
C THR A 94 -16.45 -7.86 -4.33
N LEU A 95 -15.83 -6.68 -4.27
CA LEU A 95 -15.31 -6.12 -3.02
C LEU A 95 -16.43 -5.40 -2.28
N VAL A 96 -16.65 -5.79 -1.04
CA VAL A 96 -17.55 -5.08 -0.12
C VAL A 96 -16.69 -4.25 0.83
N TYR A 97 -17.01 -2.97 0.98
CA TYR A 97 -16.29 -2.03 1.84
C TYR A 97 -17.24 -1.02 2.47
N SER A 98 -16.81 -0.43 3.59
CA SER A 98 -17.52 0.64 4.28
C SER A 98 -16.73 1.94 4.26
N THR A 99 -17.45 3.06 4.32
CA THR A 99 -16.91 4.40 4.55
C THR A 99 -17.78 5.13 5.58
N PHE A 100 -17.22 6.17 6.20
CA PHE A 100 -17.90 7.08 7.12
C PHE A 100 -17.77 8.52 6.61
N PRO A 101 -18.53 8.89 5.57
CA PRO A 101 -18.42 10.20 4.93
C PRO A 101 -18.78 11.35 5.86
N ASP A 102 -19.59 11.09 6.89
CA ASP A 102 -19.87 12.00 7.98
C ASP A 102 -19.74 11.28 9.34
N SER A 103 -19.97 12.03 10.42
CA SER A 103 -19.77 11.54 11.79
C SER A 103 -20.87 10.60 12.30
N ARG A 104 -21.85 10.23 11.49
CA ARG A 104 -23.02 9.45 11.93
C ARG A 104 -23.42 8.32 10.98
N THR A 105 -23.09 8.44 9.70
CA THR A 105 -23.54 7.51 8.67
C THR A 105 -22.42 6.58 8.23
N MET A 106 -22.70 5.28 8.30
CA MET A 106 -21.89 4.26 7.64
C MET A 106 -22.48 3.99 6.27
N THR A 107 -21.66 4.04 5.23
CA THR A 107 -22.08 3.67 3.88
C THR A 107 -21.37 2.38 3.47
N ILE A 108 -22.13 1.32 3.20
CA ILE A 108 -21.62 0.08 2.60
C ILE A 108 -21.73 0.18 1.09
N SER A 109 -20.62 -0.06 0.41
CA SER A 109 -20.53 -0.01 -1.04
C SER A 109 -19.96 -1.33 -1.59
N ARG A 110 -20.23 -1.57 -2.87
CA ARG A 110 -19.76 -2.74 -3.61
C ARG A 110 -19.08 -2.28 -4.89
N SER A 111 -17.95 -2.90 -5.20
CA SER A 111 -17.24 -2.67 -6.45
C SER A 111 -16.85 -4.00 -7.07
N LEU A 112 -16.93 -4.09 -8.39
CA LEU A 112 -16.46 -5.25 -9.13
C LEU A 112 -14.95 -5.13 -9.33
N LEU A 113 -14.23 -6.20 -8.99
CA LEU A 113 -12.80 -6.37 -9.18
C LEU A 113 -12.55 -7.37 -10.31
N GLU A 114 -11.66 -7.00 -11.22
CA GLU A 114 -11.17 -7.86 -12.30
C GLU A 114 -9.64 -7.78 -12.34
N VAL A 115 -8.95 -8.92 -12.26
CA VAL A 115 -7.49 -8.94 -12.33
C VAL A 115 -6.96 -8.74 -13.74
N LYS A 116 -5.79 -8.13 -13.85
CA LYS A 116 -5.15 -7.85 -15.13
C LYS A 116 -3.64 -7.65 -14.99
N LYS A 117 -2.88 -8.22 -15.92
CA LYS A 117 -1.45 -7.90 -16.12
C LYS A 117 -1.26 -6.47 -16.62
N THR A 118 -0.34 -5.73 -16.00
CA THR A 118 0.11 -4.44 -16.53
C THR A 118 1.09 -4.60 -17.69
N ARG A 119 1.84 -5.71 -17.72
CA ARG A 119 2.77 -6.07 -18.79
C ARG A 119 2.55 -7.51 -19.25
N ASN A 120 2.64 -7.74 -20.56
CA ASN A 120 2.42 -9.07 -21.15
C ASN A 120 3.45 -10.12 -20.70
N CYS A 121 4.65 -9.69 -20.28
CA CYS A 121 5.70 -10.57 -19.82
C CYS A 121 5.53 -11.08 -18.38
N TYR A 122 4.56 -10.56 -17.61
CA TYR A 122 4.37 -10.99 -16.23
C TYR A 122 3.72 -12.37 -16.18
N VAL A 123 4.20 -13.20 -15.26
CA VAL A 123 3.63 -14.53 -15.02
C VAL A 123 2.26 -14.38 -14.37
N TYR A 124 2.15 -13.50 -13.36
CA TYR A 124 0.93 -13.21 -12.59
C TYR A 124 0.28 -11.89 -12.99
N ASP A 125 -1.00 -11.73 -12.67
CA ASP A 125 -1.69 -10.44 -12.73
C ASP A 125 -1.26 -9.56 -11.56
N ASP A 126 -0.68 -8.40 -11.84
CA ASP A 126 -0.12 -7.48 -10.84
C ASP A 126 -1.04 -6.28 -10.55
N ALA A 127 -2.20 -6.22 -11.21
CA ALA A 127 -3.18 -5.16 -11.01
C ALA A 127 -4.61 -5.69 -11.01
N PHE A 128 -5.49 -4.88 -10.46
CA PHE A 128 -6.93 -5.08 -10.58
C PHE A 128 -7.61 -3.83 -11.12
N MET A 129 -8.65 -4.04 -11.91
CA MET A 129 -9.56 -3.01 -12.39
C MET A 129 -10.75 -2.97 -11.44
N ILE A 130 -11.06 -1.77 -10.95
CA ILE A 130 -12.28 -1.52 -10.17
C ILE A 130 -13.30 -0.86 -11.07
N SER A 131 -14.51 -1.41 -11.15
CA SER A 131 -15.69 -0.71 -11.67
C SER A 131 -16.74 -0.56 -10.56
N ASN A 132 -17.23 0.68 -10.40
CA ASN A 132 -18.36 0.99 -9.53
C ASN A 132 -19.65 0.83 -10.32
N SER A 133 -20.49 -0.12 -9.93
CA SER A 133 -21.80 -0.36 -10.57
C SER A 133 -22.92 0.60 -10.13
N GLY A 134 -22.59 1.64 -9.33
CA GLY A 134 -23.58 2.51 -8.67
C GLY A 134 -23.80 3.91 -9.28
N GLY A 135 -23.14 4.27 -10.39
CA GLY A 135 -23.21 5.63 -10.96
C GLY A 135 -23.40 5.68 -12.48
N LYS A 136 -23.93 6.80 -13.00
CA LYS A 136 -24.16 7.07 -14.45
C LYS A 136 -22.88 7.12 -15.31
N GLN A 137 -21.71 7.00 -14.71
CA GLN A 137 -20.42 6.90 -15.39
C GLN A 137 -19.62 5.76 -14.75
N GLU A 138 -19.29 4.75 -15.55
CA GLU A 138 -18.44 3.65 -15.14
C GLU A 138 -16.99 4.17 -15.01
N THR A 139 -16.61 4.62 -13.81
CA THR A 139 -15.23 4.98 -13.52
C THR A 139 -14.42 3.69 -13.37
N ARG A 140 -13.77 3.26 -14.45
CA ARG A 140 -12.87 2.10 -14.46
C ARG A 140 -11.46 2.55 -14.05
N GLY A 141 -11.08 2.25 -12.82
CA GLY A 141 -9.75 2.58 -12.29
C GLY A 141 -8.84 1.37 -12.27
N ARG A 142 -7.60 1.52 -12.76
CA ARG A 142 -6.55 0.50 -12.59
C ARG A 142 -5.83 0.72 -11.25
N PHE A 143 -5.72 -0.34 -10.46
CA PHE A 143 -4.99 -0.37 -9.20
C PHE A 143 -3.85 -1.37 -9.34
N LYS A 144 -2.62 -0.86 -9.44
CA LYS A 144 -1.43 -1.69 -9.46
C LYS A 144 -1.06 -2.07 -8.03
N VAL A 145 -0.80 -3.35 -7.80
CA VAL A 145 -0.22 -3.84 -6.54
C VAL A 145 1.28 -3.61 -6.60
N ILE A 146 1.82 -2.89 -5.64
CA ILE A 146 3.28 -2.63 -5.54
C ILE A 146 3.89 -3.60 -4.52
N TYR A 147 3.18 -3.80 -3.40
CA TYR A 147 3.54 -4.74 -2.35
C TYR A 147 2.26 -5.23 -1.69
N ALA A 148 2.20 -6.51 -1.33
CA ALA A 148 1.08 -7.07 -0.61
C ALA A 148 1.56 -8.15 0.36
N ASP A 149 1.23 -7.96 1.63
CA ASP A 149 1.22 -8.98 2.66
C ASP A 149 -0.19 -8.98 3.28
N ILE A 150 -0.90 -10.10 3.11
CA ILE A 150 -2.32 -10.23 3.49
C ILE A 150 -2.49 -10.21 5.02
N GLU A 151 -1.43 -10.48 5.78
CA GLU A 151 -1.48 -10.45 7.24
C GLU A 151 -1.25 -9.04 7.80
N THR A 152 -0.49 -8.20 7.09
CA THR A 152 0.01 -6.94 7.64
C THR A 152 -0.44 -5.71 6.85
N CYS A 153 0.01 -5.52 5.61
CA CYS A 153 -0.26 -4.31 4.85
C CYS A 153 -0.09 -4.48 3.33
N ILE A 154 -0.71 -3.57 2.59
CA ILE A 154 -0.68 -3.54 1.13
C ILE A 154 -0.33 -2.12 0.68
N LEU A 155 0.54 -2.01 -0.33
CA LEU A 155 0.82 -0.77 -1.04
C LEU A 155 0.27 -0.88 -2.47
N LEU A 156 -0.67 0.00 -2.80
CA LEU A 156 -1.28 0.08 -4.13
C LEU A 156 -0.95 1.41 -4.81
N LYS A 157 -1.05 1.46 -6.14
CA LYS A 157 -1.02 2.69 -6.94
C LYS A 157 -2.23 2.77 -7.86
N SER A 158 -2.95 3.90 -7.84
CA SER A 158 -4.05 4.18 -8.77
C SER A 158 -3.97 5.59 -9.37
N PRO A 159 -4.63 5.85 -10.50
CA PRO A 159 -4.71 7.20 -11.08
C PRO A 159 -5.34 8.25 -10.15
N TYR A 160 -6.35 7.86 -9.37
CA TYR A 160 -7.17 8.79 -8.59
C TYR A 160 -6.60 9.10 -7.21
N LEU A 161 -6.11 8.08 -6.50
CA LEU A 161 -5.56 8.23 -5.13
C LEU A 161 -4.02 8.24 -5.12
N GLY A 162 -3.37 7.96 -6.24
CA GLY A 162 -1.93 7.76 -6.30
C GLY A 162 -1.53 6.49 -5.55
N TYR A 163 -0.36 6.52 -4.90
CA TYR A 163 0.06 5.53 -3.91
C TYR A 163 -0.85 5.55 -2.68
N GLN A 164 -1.22 4.36 -2.20
CA GLN A 164 -2.18 4.12 -1.13
C GLN A 164 -1.62 3.05 -0.18
N VAL A 165 -1.61 3.34 1.12
CA VAL A 165 -1.22 2.37 2.15
C VAL A 165 -2.47 1.82 2.82
N TRP A 166 -2.64 0.51 2.72
CA TRP A 166 -3.70 -0.23 3.39
C TRP A 166 -3.08 -1.07 4.49
N ALA A 167 -3.63 -1.04 5.69
CA ALA A 167 -3.16 -1.83 6.81
C ALA A 167 -4.26 -2.79 7.27
N SER A 168 -3.86 -4.01 7.61
CA SER A 168 -4.76 -5.04 8.12
C SER A 168 -5.46 -4.51 9.37
N LYS A 169 -6.78 -4.67 9.40
CA LYS A 169 -7.61 -4.22 10.53
C LYS A 169 -7.12 -4.82 11.84
N SER A 170 -6.85 -6.13 11.86
CA SER A 170 -6.38 -6.83 13.06
C SER A 170 -5.02 -6.32 13.51
N TYR A 171 -4.12 -6.01 12.59
CA TYR A 171 -2.80 -5.46 12.92
C TYR A 171 -2.94 -4.07 13.55
N VAL A 172 -3.70 -3.18 12.92
CA VAL A 172 -3.94 -1.81 13.40
C VAL A 172 -4.60 -1.82 14.76
N GLU A 173 -5.63 -2.64 14.97
CA GLU A 173 -6.34 -2.71 16.27
C GLU A 173 -5.47 -3.33 17.38
N MET A 174 -4.58 -4.27 17.05
CA MET A 174 -3.72 -4.94 18.02
C MET A 174 -2.49 -4.09 18.41
N HIS A 175 -1.87 -3.43 17.43
CA HIS A 175 -0.59 -2.74 17.63
C HIS A 175 -0.73 -1.21 17.68
N ASN A 176 -1.89 -0.68 17.29
CA ASN A 176 -2.13 0.76 17.17
C ASN A 176 -1.08 1.48 16.30
N GLU A 177 -0.64 0.81 15.23
CA GLU A 177 0.36 1.34 14.30
C GLU A 177 0.15 0.78 12.89
N ILE A 178 0.87 1.34 11.92
CA ILE A 178 0.92 0.85 10.54
C ILE A 178 2.21 0.05 10.38
N PRO A 179 2.18 -1.16 9.79
CA PRO A 179 3.40 -1.91 9.53
C PRO A 179 4.44 -1.06 8.80
N TYR A 180 5.61 -0.92 9.41
CA TYR A 180 6.64 0.01 8.95
C TYR A 180 7.07 -0.22 7.49
N ILE A 181 7.05 -1.48 7.03
CA ILE A 181 7.44 -1.82 5.65
C ILE A 181 6.61 -1.07 4.60
N CYS A 182 5.29 -0.97 4.77
CA CYS A 182 4.45 -0.23 3.81
C CYS A 182 4.65 1.29 3.90
N VAL A 183 4.96 1.81 5.08
CA VAL A 183 5.29 3.24 5.25
C VAL A 183 6.61 3.55 4.54
N LEU A 184 7.65 2.74 4.77
CA LEU A 184 8.96 2.87 4.13
C LEU A 184 8.84 2.79 2.60
N LEU A 185 8.16 1.77 2.08
CA LEU A 185 7.94 1.63 0.65
C LEU A 185 7.15 2.81 0.09
N TYR A 186 6.09 3.24 0.75
CA TYR A 186 5.38 4.45 0.32
C TYR A 186 6.31 5.66 0.22
N GLU A 187 7.16 5.91 1.22
CA GLU A 187 8.05 7.07 1.23
C GLU A 187 9.10 7.01 0.12
N ILE A 188 9.60 5.80 -0.16
CA ILE A 188 10.49 5.56 -1.30
C ILE A 188 9.79 5.95 -2.60
N TYR A 189 8.55 5.50 -2.83
CA TYR A 189 7.86 5.65 -4.11
C TYR A 189 7.15 7.00 -4.30
N ALA A 190 6.51 7.53 -3.26
CA ALA A 190 5.61 8.69 -3.30
C ALA A 190 6.17 9.94 -2.58
N GLY A 191 7.25 9.80 -1.82
CA GLY A 191 7.79 10.85 -0.96
C GLY A 191 7.07 10.97 0.39
N LEU A 192 7.33 12.07 1.10
CA LEU A 192 6.93 12.20 2.51
C LEU A 192 5.49 12.70 2.71
N LYS A 193 4.89 13.34 1.71
CA LYS A 193 3.57 13.97 1.82
C LYS A 193 2.47 12.90 1.85
N LYS A 194 1.64 12.91 2.90
CA LYS A 194 0.54 11.96 3.12
C LYS A 194 -0.79 12.70 3.27
N TYR A 195 -1.84 12.19 2.64
CA TYR A 195 -3.22 12.60 2.86
C TYR A 195 -3.92 11.50 3.63
N TRP A 196 -4.20 11.74 4.92
CA TRP A 196 -4.76 10.75 5.82
C TRP A 196 -6.23 10.48 5.53
N VAL A 197 -6.55 9.19 5.52
CA VAL A 197 -7.90 8.65 5.31
C VAL A 197 -8.42 8.03 6.60
N TYR A 198 -7.52 7.36 7.33
CA TYR A 198 -7.76 6.85 8.67
C TYR A 198 -7.36 7.90 9.70
N ASP A 199 -8.29 8.19 10.60
CA ASP A 199 -8.11 9.06 11.75
C ASP A 199 -8.12 8.21 13.02
N TRP A 200 -7.03 8.28 13.80
CA TRP A 200 -6.78 7.42 14.95
C TRP A 200 -7.74 7.66 16.12
N ASP A 201 -8.32 8.85 16.21
CA ASP A 201 -9.22 9.20 17.31
C ASP A 201 -10.66 8.79 16.99
N THR A 202 -11.04 8.88 15.72
CA THR A 202 -12.43 8.71 15.28
C THR A 202 -12.72 7.36 14.63
N CYS A 203 -11.83 6.82 13.80
CA CYS A 203 -12.10 5.58 13.06
C CYS A 203 -12.22 4.32 13.95
N PRO A 204 -11.40 4.11 15.00
CA PRO A 204 -11.57 2.97 15.89
C PRO A 204 -12.93 2.95 16.63
N GLN A 205 -13.52 4.13 16.83
CA GLN A 205 -14.83 4.25 17.49
C GLN A 205 -15.99 3.87 16.55
N ARG A 206 -15.73 3.77 15.24
CA ARG A 206 -16.71 3.40 14.23
C ARG A 206 -16.85 1.89 14.17
N LYS A 207 -17.86 1.36 14.86
CA LYS A 207 -18.20 -0.06 14.74
C LYS A 207 -18.84 -0.32 13.38
N ILE A 208 -18.30 -1.30 12.67
CA ILE A 208 -18.92 -1.86 11.47
C ILE A 208 -19.85 -2.98 11.97
N GLU A 209 -21.12 -2.65 12.18
CA GLU A 209 -22.16 -3.65 12.42
C GLU A 209 -22.63 -4.15 11.05
N ILE A 210 -22.45 -5.45 10.77
CA ILE A 210 -22.80 -6.10 9.50
C ILE A 210 -23.86 -7.16 9.77
#